data_AF-A0A2G9SBY9-F1
#
_entry.id   AF-A0A2G9SBY9-F1
#
_cell.length_a   1.000
_cell.length_b   1.000
_cell.length_c   1.000
_cell.angle_alpha   90.00
_cell.angle_beta   90.00
_cell.angle_gamma   90.00
#
_symmetry.space_group_name_H-M   'P 1'
#
loop_
_entity.id
_entity.type
_entity.pdbx_description
1 polymer ?
#
loop_
_entity_poly.entity_id
_entity_poly.type
_entity_poly.pdbx_seq_one_letter_code
_entity_poly.pdbx_strand_id
1 'polypeptide(L)'
;MSHKNNAIPKCAIRVIHTMTDNELCVRAMASLETIGPLICGMKKRSDMIGLACEALNRMFQKEQTELVAQALKVELVPYLLRLLEGQGLENLESPAATKAQIVKALKSMTRSLQYGEQVNEILSRSSVWSAFKDQKHDLFISESQTAGYLTGKWICYINV
;
A
#
# COMPACT_ATOMS: atom_id res chain seq x y z
N MET A 1 -0.52 2.06 34.28
CA MET A 1 -0.32 2.92 33.08
C MET A 1 0.53 2.17 32.06
N SER A 2 -0.09 1.50 31.09
CA SER A 2 0.64 0.86 29.98
C SER A 2 0.79 1.89 28.86
N HIS A 3 1.90 2.62 28.82
CA HIS A 3 2.30 3.33 27.60
C HIS A 3 2.65 2.28 26.56
N LYS A 4 1.65 1.75 25.84
CA LYS A 4 1.89 0.99 24.61
C LYS A 4 2.64 1.96 23.71
N ASN A 5 3.94 1.73 23.55
CA ASN A 5 4.81 2.64 22.83
C ASN A 5 4.46 2.56 21.33
N ASN A 6 3.38 3.26 20.97
CA ASN A 6 2.84 3.31 19.62
C ASN A 6 3.85 3.94 18.66
N ALA A 7 4.95 4.55 19.14
CA ALA A 7 6.05 5.01 18.31
C ALA A 7 6.88 3.85 17.74
N ILE A 8 7.01 2.72 18.44
CA ILE A 8 7.84 1.59 17.99
C ILE A 8 7.31 1.01 16.66
N PRO A 9 6.01 0.65 16.52
CA PRO A 9 5.50 0.17 15.23
C PRO A 9 5.61 1.23 14.13
N LYS A 10 5.42 2.52 14.46
CA LYS A 10 5.57 3.62 13.50
C LYS A 10 6.97 3.68 12.92
N CYS A 11 7.97 3.74 13.79
CA CYS A 11 9.37 3.86 13.42
C CYS A 11 9.82 2.61 12.66
N ALA A 12 9.44 1.41 13.12
CA ALA A 12 9.77 0.17 12.43
C ALA A 12 9.22 0.13 11.00
N ILE A 13 7.95 0.48 10.79
CA ILE A 13 7.34 0.52 9.45
C ILE A 13 8.07 1.53 8.55
N ARG A 14 8.44 2.70 9.08
CA ARG A 14 9.19 3.71 8.33
C ARG A 14 10.58 3.22 7.92
N VAL A 15 11.30 2.55 8.82
CA VAL A 15 12.62 1.98 8.52
C VAL A 15 12.49 0.90 7.44
N ILE A 16 11.53 -0.01 7.59
CA ILE A 16 11.24 -1.04 6.58
C ILE A 16 10.97 -0.39 5.23
N HIS A 17 10.11 0.63 5.18
CA HIS A 17 9.78 1.35 3.95
C HIS A 17 11.04 1.93 3.27
N THR A 18 11.91 2.62 4.02
CA THR A 18 13.19 3.13 3.49
C THR A 18 14.10 2.00 2.99
N MET A 19 14.14 0.86 3.67
CA MET A 19 14.93 -0.30 3.23
C MET A 19 14.43 -0.91 1.92
N THR A 20 13.13 -0.77 1.59
CA THR A 20 12.57 -1.34 0.34
C THR A 20 13.09 -0.67 -0.93
N ASP A 21 13.71 0.50 -0.83
CA ASP A 21 14.33 1.18 -1.98
C ASP A 21 15.58 0.45 -2.48
N ASN A 22 16.23 -0.35 -1.63
CA ASN A 22 17.41 -1.12 -2.00
C ASN A 22 17.09 -2.60 -2.18
N GLU A 23 17.38 -3.16 -3.36
CA GLU A 23 17.13 -4.56 -3.67
C GLU A 23 17.87 -5.54 -2.72
N LEU A 24 19.11 -5.23 -2.33
CA LEU A 24 19.88 -6.07 -1.41
C LEU A 24 19.22 -6.13 -0.04
N CYS A 25 18.69 -5.00 0.44
CA CYS A 25 17.92 -4.96 1.68
C CYS A 25 16.63 -5.78 1.56
N VAL A 26 15.92 -5.69 0.43
CA VAL A 26 14.71 -6.51 0.19
C VAL A 26 15.04 -8.00 0.19
N ARG A 27 16.14 -8.40 -0.43
CA ARG A 27 16.60 -9.80 -0.42
C ARG A 27 16.97 -10.27 0.98
N ALA A 28 17.68 -9.45 1.76
CA ALA A 28 17.99 -9.76 3.15
C ALA A 28 16.73 -9.81 4.04
N MET A 29 15.72 -8.99 3.75
CA MET A 29 14.43 -9.05 4.43
C MET A 29 13.63 -10.31 4.01
N ALA A 30 13.80 -10.79 2.78
CA ALA A 30 13.14 -12.00 2.27
C ALA A 30 13.65 -13.28 2.95
N SER A 31 14.91 -13.31 3.37
CA SER A 31 15.46 -14.43 4.16
C SER A 31 15.02 -14.42 5.63
N LEU A 32 14.31 -13.37 6.08
CA LEU A 32 13.75 -13.23 7.42
C LEU A 32 12.21 -13.25 7.36
N GLU A 33 11.53 -13.53 8.47
CA GLU A 33 10.07 -13.43 8.56
C GLU A 33 9.60 -11.97 8.66
N THR A 34 9.60 -11.24 7.54
CA THR A 34 9.33 -9.78 7.50
C THR A 34 7.84 -9.46 7.35
N ILE A 35 7.10 -10.24 6.56
CA ILE A 35 5.71 -9.91 6.19
C ILE A 35 4.76 -10.02 7.40
N GLY A 36 4.90 -11.06 8.23
CA GLY A 36 4.04 -11.27 9.40
C GLY A 36 4.10 -10.13 10.42
N PRO A 37 5.28 -9.73 10.91
CA PRO A 37 5.44 -8.58 11.79
C PRO A 37 4.93 -7.27 11.18
N LEU A 38 5.13 -7.06 9.87
CA LEU A 38 4.63 -5.88 9.16
C LEU A 38 3.10 -5.79 9.21
N ILE A 39 2.39 -6.88 8.92
CA ILE A 39 0.92 -6.94 9.03
C ILE A 39 0.47 -6.69 10.47
N CYS A 40 1.16 -7.27 11.47
CA CYS A 40 0.84 -7.01 12.88
C CYS A 40 0.97 -5.51 13.22
N GLY A 41 1.99 -4.84 12.68
CA GLY A 41 2.16 -3.40 12.77
C GLY A 41 1.01 -2.63 12.14
N MET A 42 0.61 -2.98 10.92
CA MET A 42 -0.51 -2.36 10.20
C MET A 42 -1.83 -2.50 10.96
N LYS A 43 -2.12 -3.68 11.54
CA LYS A 43 -3.34 -3.91 12.34
C LYS A 43 -3.38 -3.08 13.63
N LYS A 44 -2.22 -2.76 14.21
CA LYS A 44 -2.11 -1.92 15.42
C LYS A 44 -2.16 -0.42 15.10
N ARG A 45 -1.80 -0.03 13.88
CA ARG A 45 -1.71 1.37 13.41
C ARG A 45 -2.31 1.52 12.02
N SER A 46 -3.59 1.88 11.98
CA SER A 46 -4.29 2.18 10.73
C SER A 46 -3.67 3.36 9.98
N ASP A 47 -3.10 4.34 10.69
CA ASP A 47 -2.41 5.50 10.11
C ASP A 47 -1.17 5.14 9.28
N MET A 48 -0.60 3.94 9.48
CA MET A 48 0.60 3.48 8.76
C MET A 48 0.29 2.53 7.61
N ILE A 49 -0.97 2.18 7.37
CA ILE A 49 -1.37 1.24 6.32
C ILE A 49 -0.91 1.73 4.95
N GLY A 50 -1.09 3.02 4.63
CA GLY A 50 -0.67 3.58 3.34
C GLY A 50 0.83 3.37 3.07
N LEU A 51 1.67 3.72 4.05
CA LEU A 51 3.13 3.58 3.95
C LEU A 51 3.55 2.10 3.87
N ALA A 52 2.92 1.24 4.68
CA ALA A 52 3.22 -0.19 4.67
C ALA A 52 2.81 -0.87 3.35
N CYS A 53 1.66 -0.49 2.77
CA CYS A 53 1.23 -0.98 1.46
C CYS A 53 2.17 -0.55 0.33
N GLU A 54 2.72 0.67 0.40
CA GLU A 54 3.76 1.10 -0.54
C GLU A 54 5.03 0.26 -0.39
N ALA A 55 5.48 0.02 0.84
CA ALA A 55 6.64 -0.84 1.12
C ALA A 55 6.43 -2.27 0.58
N LEU A 56 5.24 -2.86 0.83
CA LEU A 56 4.86 -4.17 0.31
C LEU A 56 4.90 -4.19 -1.23
N ASN A 57 4.34 -3.18 -1.89
CA ASN A 57 4.37 -3.11 -3.34
C ASN A 57 5.82 -3.06 -3.86
N ARG A 58 6.68 -2.21 -3.29
CA ARG A 58 8.10 -2.13 -3.66
C ARG A 58 8.82 -3.46 -3.45
N MET A 59 8.57 -4.15 -2.34
CA MET A 59 9.11 -5.47 -2.04
C MET A 59 8.72 -6.51 -3.10
N PHE A 60 7.43 -6.63 -3.43
CA PHE A 60 6.96 -7.63 -4.40
C PHE A 60 7.38 -7.31 -5.84
N GLN A 61 7.63 -6.05 -6.18
CA GLN A 61 8.21 -5.67 -7.47
C GLN A 61 9.65 -6.16 -7.66
N LYS A 62 10.37 -6.55 -6.60
CA LYS A 62 11.71 -7.15 -6.68
C LYS A 62 11.70 -8.66 -6.96
N GLU A 63 10.51 -9.22 -7.19
CA GLU A 63 10.32 -10.61 -7.65
C GLU A 63 10.97 -11.67 -6.73
N GLN A 64 11.11 -11.37 -5.43
CA GLN A 64 11.61 -12.32 -4.44
C GLN A 64 10.52 -13.33 -4.09
N THR A 65 10.79 -14.60 -4.36
CA THR A 65 9.78 -15.68 -4.25
C THR A 65 9.46 -16.02 -2.80
N GLU A 66 10.45 -15.89 -1.91
CA GLU A 66 10.33 -16.11 -0.47
C GLU A 66 9.36 -15.11 0.17
N LEU A 67 9.31 -13.86 -0.32
CA LEU A 67 8.35 -12.87 0.18
C LEU A 67 6.91 -13.27 -0.16
N VAL A 68 6.70 -13.86 -1.35
CA VAL A 68 5.38 -14.35 -1.76
C VAL A 68 4.98 -15.58 -0.93
N ALA A 69 5.92 -16.48 -0.64
CA ALA A 69 5.70 -17.61 0.26
C ALA A 69 5.28 -17.14 1.67
N GLN A 70 6.00 -16.17 2.23
CA GLN A 70 5.66 -15.58 3.53
C GLN A 70 4.28 -14.93 3.49
N ALA A 71 3.97 -14.17 2.44
CA ALA A 71 2.68 -13.51 2.27
C ALA A 71 1.50 -14.49 2.25
N LEU A 72 1.68 -15.65 1.60
CA LEU A 72 0.67 -16.72 1.60
C LEU A 72 0.54 -17.36 2.98
N LYS A 73 1.65 -17.65 3.67
CA LYS A 73 1.68 -18.24 5.03
C LYS A 73 0.89 -17.42 6.05
N VAL A 74 0.91 -16.08 5.92
CA VAL A 74 0.25 -15.17 6.86
C VAL A 74 -1.09 -14.61 6.35
N GLU A 75 -1.63 -15.18 5.27
CA GLU A 75 -2.89 -14.77 4.65
C GLU A 75 -2.92 -13.27 4.27
N LEU A 76 -1.81 -12.76 3.73
CA LEU A 76 -1.72 -11.37 3.28
C LEU A 76 -2.72 -11.06 2.17
N VAL A 77 -2.92 -11.97 1.21
CA VAL A 77 -3.80 -11.74 0.05
C VAL A 77 -5.25 -11.47 0.50
N PRO A 78 -5.90 -12.32 1.32
CA PRO A 78 -7.22 -12.00 1.90
C PRO A 78 -7.25 -10.72 2.74
N TYR A 79 -6.16 -10.39 3.44
CA TYR A 79 -6.09 -9.13 4.19
C TYR A 79 -6.08 -7.91 3.28
N LEU A 80 -5.28 -7.93 2.21
CA LEU A 80 -5.22 -6.86 1.22
C LEU A 80 -6.56 -6.67 0.47
N LEU A 81 -7.27 -7.76 0.16
CA LEU A 81 -8.60 -7.69 -0.45
C LEU A 81 -9.62 -6.99 0.46
N ARG A 82 -9.61 -7.26 1.77
CA ARG A 82 -10.46 -6.53 2.74
C ARG A 82 -10.14 -5.05 2.82
N LEU A 83 -8.86 -4.66 2.70
CA LEU A 83 -8.49 -3.26 2.61
C LEU A 83 -9.03 -2.61 1.32
N LEU A 84 -9.06 -3.33 0.18
CA LEU A 84 -9.63 -2.81 -1.07
C LEU A 84 -11.15 -2.53 -0.97
N GLU A 85 -11.89 -3.34 -0.19
CA GLU A 85 -13.30 -3.10 0.15
C GLU A 85 -13.51 -1.80 0.95
N GLY A 86 -12.44 -1.21 1.50
CA GLY A 86 -12.46 0.03 2.27
C GLY A 86 -12.36 -0.18 3.77
N GLN A 87 -12.34 -1.43 4.25
CA GLN A 87 -12.22 -1.72 5.67
C GLN A 87 -10.87 -1.24 6.20
N GLY A 88 -10.87 -0.30 7.16
CA GLY A 88 -9.65 0.19 7.82
C GLY A 88 -8.88 1.29 7.07
N LEU A 89 -9.41 1.81 5.95
CA LEU A 89 -8.80 2.94 5.21
C LEU A 89 -9.44 4.30 5.55
N GLU A 90 -10.44 4.34 6.43
CA GLU A 90 -11.26 5.52 6.75
C GLU A 90 -10.43 6.70 7.30
N ASN A 91 -9.30 6.42 7.95
CA ASN A 91 -8.46 7.42 8.61
C ASN A 91 -7.21 7.79 7.80
N LEU A 92 -7.11 7.37 6.53
CA LEU A 92 -5.95 7.66 5.68
C LEU A 92 -6.16 8.94 4.87
N GLU A 93 -5.09 9.70 4.69
CA GLU A 93 -5.09 10.93 3.88
C GLU A 93 -5.36 10.65 2.39
N SER A 94 -4.88 9.50 1.88
CA SER A 94 -5.14 9.06 0.50
C SER A 94 -5.49 7.57 0.42
N PRO A 95 -6.77 7.22 0.68
CA PRO A 95 -7.26 5.86 0.55
C PRO A 95 -7.12 5.35 -0.90
N ALA A 96 -7.29 6.26 -1.86
CA ALA A 96 -7.23 6.01 -3.29
C ALA A 96 -5.82 5.55 -3.72
N ALA A 97 -4.79 6.30 -3.36
CA ALA A 97 -3.41 5.93 -3.63
C ALA A 97 -3.03 4.60 -2.95
N THR A 98 -3.51 4.38 -1.72
CA THR A 98 -3.27 3.13 -0.99
C THR A 98 -3.88 1.93 -1.72
N LYS A 99 -5.12 2.04 -2.21
CA LYS A 99 -5.76 0.98 -3.02
C LYS A 99 -4.95 0.69 -4.28
N ALA A 100 -4.43 1.72 -4.96
CA ALA A 100 -3.57 1.54 -6.13
C ALA A 100 -2.27 0.76 -5.79
N GLN A 101 -1.63 1.06 -4.65
CA GLN A 101 -0.45 0.31 -4.19
C GLN A 101 -0.78 -1.17 -3.94
N ILE A 102 -1.94 -1.44 -3.33
CA ILE A 102 -2.41 -2.81 -3.08
C ILE A 102 -2.62 -3.58 -4.39
N VAL A 103 -3.29 -2.96 -5.38
CA VAL A 103 -3.51 -3.60 -6.69
C VAL A 103 -2.16 -3.91 -7.37
N LYS A 104 -1.20 -2.98 -7.33
CA LYS A 104 0.15 -3.20 -7.86
C LYS A 104 0.87 -4.34 -7.15
N ALA A 105 0.79 -4.39 -5.81
CA ALA A 105 1.38 -5.45 -5.02
C ALA A 105 0.83 -6.83 -5.41
N LEU A 106 -0.51 -6.95 -5.50
CA LEU A 106 -1.18 -8.20 -5.87
C LEU A 106 -0.81 -8.65 -7.30
N LYS A 107 -0.77 -7.72 -8.28
CA LYS A 107 -0.30 -8.01 -9.65
C LYS A 107 1.15 -8.49 -9.68
N SER A 108 2.02 -7.87 -8.88
CA SER A 108 3.42 -8.30 -8.76
C SER A 108 3.51 -9.71 -8.18
N MET A 109 2.71 -10.05 -7.17
CA MET A 109 2.67 -11.40 -6.59
C MET A 109 2.23 -12.47 -7.59
N THR A 110 1.26 -12.18 -8.48
CA THR A 110 0.82 -13.13 -9.51
C THR A 110 1.89 -13.44 -10.56
N ARG A 111 2.94 -12.61 -10.66
CA ARG A 111 4.07 -12.84 -11.58
C ARG A 111 5.13 -13.79 -11.02
N SER A 112 5.01 -14.20 -9.75
CA SER A 112 5.92 -15.17 -9.15
C SER A 112 5.81 -16.53 -9.85
N LEU A 113 6.95 -17.08 -10.27
CA LEU A 113 7.00 -18.35 -10.99
C LEU A 113 6.54 -19.54 -10.14
N GLN A 114 6.76 -19.50 -8.82
CA GLN A 114 6.48 -20.63 -7.93
C GLN A 114 5.10 -20.56 -7.28
N TYR A 115 4.64 -19.36 -6.93
CA TYR A 115 3.42 -19.16 -6.15
C TYR A 115 2.35 -18.33 -6.88
N GLY A 116 2.64 -17.85 -8.10
CA GLY A 116 1.74 -16.99 -8.86
C GLY A 116 0.38 -17.63 -9.13
N GLU A 117 0.34 -18.92 -9.46
CA GLU A 117 -0.91 -19.66 -9.68
C GLU A 117 -1.78 -19.73 -8.41
N GLN A 118 -1.17 -20.03 -7.27
CA GLN A 118 -1.87 -20.06 -5.97
C GLN A 118 -2.43 -18.69 -5.60
N VAL A 119 -1.66 -17.62 -5.82
CA VAL A 119 -2.14 -16.25 -5.61
C VAL A 119 -3.31 -15.95 -6.55
N ASN A 120 -3.21 -16.32 -7.83
CA ASN A 120 -4.25 -16.08 -8.82
C ASN A 120 -5.54 -16.85 -8.51
N GLU A 121 -5.44 -18.07 -7.96
CA GLU A 121 -6.60 -18.85 -7.51
C GLU A 121 -7.35 -18.17 -6.35
N ILE A 122 -6.61 -17.61 -5.38
CA ILE A 122 -7.23 -16.84 -4.28
C ILE A 122 -7.92 -15.59 -4.83
N LEU A 123 -7.27 -14.90 -5.77
CA LEU A 123 -7.78 -13.68 -6.37
C LEU A 123 -9.00 -13.91 -7.26
N SER A 124 -9.06 -15.02 -8.01
CA SER A 124 -10.18 -15.34 -8.90
C SER A 124 -11.48 -15.64 -8.16
N ARG A 125 -11.40 -16.10 -6.91
CA ARG A 125 -12.55 -16.31 -6.02
C ARG A 125 -13.10 -15.00 -5.46
N SER A 126 -12.36 -13.90 -5.55
CA SER A 126 -12.76 -12.60 -5.01
C SER A 126 -13.51 -11.76 -6.05
N SER A 127 -14.77 -11.43 -5.74
CA SER A 127 -15.57 -10.47 -6.51
C SER A 127 -14.94 -9.06 -6.51
N VAL A 128 -14.33 -8.67 -5.40
CA VAL A 128 -13.62 -7.40 -5.24
C VAL A 128 -12.48 -7.29 -6.24
N TRP A 129 -11.62 -8.32 -6.31
CA TRP A 129 -10.49 -8.31 -7.24
C TRP A 129 -10.94 -8.12 -8.70
N SER A 130 -12.04 -8.75 -9.08
CA SER A 130 -12.59 -8.63 -10.45
C SER A 130 -12.92 -7.18 -10.83
N ALA A 131 -13.36 -6.36 -9.87
CA ALA A 131 -13.64 -4.94 -10.09
C ALA A 131 -12.36 -4.09 -10.19
N PHE A 132 -11.25 -4.50 -9.56
CA PHE A 132 -10.01 -3.72 -9.49
C PHE A 132 -8.91 -4.19 -10.46
N LYS A 133 -8.93 -5.44 -10.95
CA LYS A 133 -7.85 -6.02 -11.75
C LYS A 133 -7.62 -5.29 -13.08
N ASP A 134 -8.69 -4.82 -13.71
CA ASP A 134 -8.65 -4.16 -15.03
C ASP A 134 -8.65 -2.63 -14.96
N GLN A 135 -8.76 -2.03 -13.76
CA GLN A 135 -8.67 -0.58 -13.59
C GLN A 135 -7.24 -0.10 -13.87
N LYS A 136 -7.08 0.78 -14.86
CA LYS A 136 -5.82 1.51 -15.09
C LYS A 136 -5.58 2.50 -13.95
N HIS A 137 -4.31 2.63 -13.54
CA HIS A 137 -3.88 3.49 -12.43
C HIS A 137 -4.11 5.00 -12.67
N ASP A 138 -4.48 5.40 -13.89
CA ASP A 138 -4.73 6.80 -14.26
C ASP A 138 -5.95 7.40 -13.56
N LEU A 139 -6.88 6.57 -13.06
CA LEU A 139 -8.06 7.04 -12.33
C LEU A 139 -7.81 7.36 -10.84
N PHE A 140 -6.60 7.16 -10.32
CA PHE A 140 -6.24 7.49 -8.94
C PHE A 140 -5.53 8.84 -8.78
N ILE A 141 -5.46 9.64 -9.85
CA ILE A 141 -5.17 11.06 -9.70
C ILE A 141 -6.43 11.70 -9.14
N SER A 142 -6.38 12.07 -7.86
CA SER A 142 -7.33 13.00 -7.25
C SER A 142 -7.61 14.13 -8.23
N GLU A 143 -8.88 14.31 -8.60
CA GLU A 143 -9.35 15.54 -9.20
C GLU A 143 -9.03 16.69 -8.24
N SER A 144 -7.83 17.25 -8.33
CA SER A 144 -7.60 18.63 -7.96
C SER A 144 -8.18 19.50 -9.07
N GLN A 145 -9.50 19.43 -9.27
CA GLN A 145 -10.23 20.58 -9.80
C GLN A 145 -10.31 21.60 -8.67
N THR A 146 -9.20 22.30 -8.42
CA THR A 146 -9.33 23.66 -7.89
C THR A 146 -9.79 24.53 -9.06
N ALA A 147 -11.08 24.45 -9.36
CA ALA A 147 -11.80 25.49 -10.08
C ALA A 147 -11.86 26.71 -9.15
N GLY A 148 -10.76 27.47 -9.10
CA GLY A 148 -10.58 28.64 -8.25
C GLY A 148 -10.25 29.85 -9.11
N TYR A 149 -11.29 30.60 -9.45
CA TYR A 149 -11.26 31.93 -10.08
C TYR A 149 -10.07 32.80 -9.66
N LEU A 150 -9.14 33.06 -10.59
CA LEU A 150 -8.36 34.31 -10.58
C LEU A 150 -9.18 35.38 -11.29
N THR A 151 -10.24 35.86 -10.65
CA THR A 151 -10.77 37.21 -10.92
C THR A 151 -9.66 38.20 -10.58
N GLY A 152 -8.85 38.56 -11.57
CA GLY A 152 -7.98 39.73 -11.55
C GLY A 152 -8.83 40.99 -11.42
N LYS A 153 -9.21 41.33 -10.19
CA LYS A 153 -9.83 42.60 -9.85
C LYS A 153 -8.70 43.63 -9.83
N TRP A 154 -8.43 44.25 -10.98
CA TRP A 154 -7.61 45.45 -11.06
C TRP A 154 -8.33 46.55 -10.28
N ILE A 155 -7.97 46.71 -9.01
CA ILE A 155 -8.39 47.84 -8.20
C ILE A 155 -7.42 48.98 -8.52
N CYS A 156 -7.87 49.93 -9.32
CA CYS A 156 -7.24 51.24 -9.44
C CYS A 156 -7.28 51.94 -8.07
N TYR A 157 -6.12 52.24 -7.49
CA TYR A 157 -6.01 53.31 -6.50
C TYR A 157 -4.98 54.33 -7.01
N ILE A 158 -5.51 55.46 -7.45
CA ILE A 158 -4.82 56.75 -7.53
C ILE A 158 -4.62 57.23 -6.09
N ASN A 159 -3.38 57.59 -5.73
CA ASN A 159 -3.06 58.60 -4.72
C ASN A 159 -1.53 58.81 -4.67
N VAL A 160 -1.01 59.82 -5.40
CA VAL A 160 -0.40 61.06 -4.88
C VAL A 160 -0.47 62.09 -6.02
#